data_AF-A0A2N2H6M3-F1
#
_entry.id   AF-A0A2N2H6M3-F1
#
_cell.length_a   1.000
_cell.length_b   1.000
_cell.length_c   1.000
_cell.angle_alpha   90.00
_cell.angle_beta   90.00
_cell.angle_gamma   90.00
#
_symmetry.space_group_name_H-M   'P 1'
#
loop_
_entity.id
_entity.type
_entity.pdbx_description
1 polymer ?
#
loop_
_entity_poly.entity_id
_entity_poly.type
_entity_poly.pdbx_seq_one_letter_code
_entity_poly.pdbx_strand_id
1 'polypeptide(L)' 'MREEVLEKIIQRAAEIFKKNPGELSADTQFVADLKAKSVNLVQIIAVLEDAFDVEINFMQFRRNKTLGEAAGFVAQLCGG' A
#
# COMPACT_ATOMS: atom_id res chain seq x y z
N MET A 1 -12.20 7.46 -0.43
CA MET A 1 -10.78 7.66 -0.83
C MET A 1 -9.79 6.82 -0.03
N ARG A 2 -9.54 7.06 1.27
CA ARG A 2 -8.58 6.22 2.04
C ARG A 2 -8.93 4.72 2.01
N GLU A 3 -10.21 4.39 2.16
CA GLU A 3 -10.69 3.01 2.13
C GLU A 3 -10.48 2.36 0.75
N GLU A 4 -10.79 3.06 -0.34
CA GLU A 4 -10.53 2.59 -1.72
C GLU A 4 -9.04 2.34 -1.98
N VAL A 5 -8.17 3.25 -1.52
CA VAL A 5 -6.71 3.08 -1.61
C VAL A 5 -6.28 1.87 -0.80
N LEU A 6 -6.80 1.70 0.43
CA LEU A 6 -6.48 0.56 1.29
C LEU A 6 -6.89 -0.76 0.64
N GLU A 7 -8.09 -0.85 0.06
CA GLU A 7 -8.54 -2.04 -0.67
C GLU A 7 -7.61 -2.36 -1.83
N LYS A 8 -7.17 -1.35 -2.59
CA LYS A 8 -6.22 -1.54 -3.70
C LYS A 8 -4.86 -2.05 -3.21
N ILE A 9 -4.35 -1.49 -2.11
CA ILE A 9 -3.13 -1.96 -1.47
C ILE A 9 -3.29 -3.41 -1.00
N ILE A 10 -4.40 -3.74 -0.35
CA ILE A 10 -4.69 -5.09 0.16
C ILE A 10 -4.75 -6.10 -0.99
N GLN A 11 -5.48 -5.80 -2.07
CA GLN A 11 -5.55 -6.67 -3.25
C GLN A 11 -4.16 -6.90 -3.83
N ARG A 12 -3.39 -5.81 -4.03
CA ARG A 12 -2.06 -5.93 -4.63
C ARG A 12 -1.07 -6.66 -3.72
N ALA A 13 -1.13 -6.41 -2.41
CA ALA A 13 -0.33 -7.12 -1.42
C ALA A 13 -0.71 -8.61 -1.36
N ALA A 14 -2.00 -8.94 -1.36
CA ALA A 14 -2.48 -10.33 -1.40
C ALA A 14 -1.91 -11.09 -2.60
N GLU A 15 -1.90 -10.48 -3.79
CA GLU A 15 -1.29 -11.05 -5.00
C GLU A 15 0.22 -11.26 -4.85
N ILE A 16 0.96 -10.24 -4.42
CA ILE A 16 2.43 -10.28 -4.30
C ILE A 16 2.87 -11.32 -3.27
N PHE A 17 2.18 -11.36 -2.12
CA PHE A 17 2.54 -12.21 -0.99
C PHE A 17 1.81 -13.56 -1.00
N LYS A 18 0.95 -13.81 -2.00
CA LYS A 18 0.11 -15.02 -2.09
C LYS A 18 -0.69 -15.27 -0.80
N LYS A 19 -1.24 -14.21 -0.23
CA LYS A 19 -2.08 -14.25 0.98
C LYS A 19 -3.53 -13.98 0.62
N ASN A 20 -4.45 -14.33 1.52
CA ASN A 20 -5.85 -14.02 1.34
C ASN A 20 -6.10 -12.54 1.67
N PRO A 21 -6.74 -11.72 0.81
CA PRO A 21 -7.05 -10.33 1.12
C PRO A 21 -7.91 -10.18 2.38
N GLY A 22 -8.72 -11.18 2.73
CA GLY A 22 -9.51 -11.18 3.97
C GLY A 22 -8.69 -11.31 5.25
N GLU A 23 -7.41 -11.72 5.17
CA GLU A 23 -6.49 -11.76 6.31
C GLU A 23 -5.69 -10.47 6.47
N LEU A 24 -5.81 -9.54 5.52
CA LEU A 24 -5.09 -8.28 5.52
C LEU A 24 -6.02 -7.17 6.00
N SER A 25 -5.48 -6.26 6.79
CA SER A 25 -6.21 -5.13 7.36
C SER A 25 -5.36 -3.87 7.35
N ALA A 26 -5.97 -2.74 7.73
CA ALA A 26 -5.27 -1.49 7.93
C ALA A 26 -4.07 -1.62 8.88
N ASP A 27 -4.14 -2.51 9.87
CA ASP A 27 -3.08 -2.72 10.88
C ASP A 27 -1.96 -3.64 10.40
N THR A 28 -2.15 -4.32 9.26
CA THR A 28 -1.14 -5.23 8.72
C THR A 28 0.12 -4.46 8.35
N GLN A 29 1.27 -4.93 8.84
CA GLN A 29 2.56 -4.31 8.59
C GLN A 29 3.26 -4.91 7.37
N PHE A 30 3.77 -4.04 6.49
CA PHE A 30 4.49 -4.47 5.28
C PHE A 30 5.68 -5.36 5.63
N VAL A 31 6.53 -4.94 6.57
CA VAL A 31 7.76 -5.68 6.87
C VAL A 31 7.52 -6.78 7.92
N ALA A 32 6.79 -6.49 8.99
CA ALA A 32 6.62 -7.46 10.08
C ALA A 32 5.70 -8.64 9.68
N ASP A 33 4.57 -8.35 9.02
CA ASP A 33 3.56 -9.39 8.71
C ASP A 33 3.72 -9.97 7.31
N LEU A 34 4.08 -9.12 6.33
CA LEU A 34 4.20 -9.54 4.93
C LEU A 34 5.65 -9.84 4.52
N LYS A 35 6.64 -9.50 5.35
CA LYS A 35 8.07 -9.60 5.00
C LYS A 35 8.38 -8.91 3.67
N ALA A 36 7.73 -7.76 3.45
CA ALA A 36 7.87 -6.96 2.25
C ALA A 36 9.31 -6.53 2.03
N LYS A 37 9.78 -6.74 0.80
CA LYS A 37 11.08 -6.22 0.32
C LYS A 37 10.84 -4.91 -0.43
N SER A 38 11.91 -4.15 -0.66
CA SER A 38 11.86 -2.89 -1.44
C SER A 38 11.18 -3.08 -2.80
N VAL A 39 11.44 -4.20 -3.48
CA VAL A 39 10.82 -4.53 -4.77
C VAL A 39 9.30 -4.71 -4.69
N ASN A 40 8.78 -5.17 -3.55
CA ASN A 40 7.33 -5.34 -3.34
C ASN A 40 6.68 -3.97 -3.15
N LEU A 41 7.33 -3.08 -2.37
CA LEU A 41 6.83 -1.73 -2.16
C LEU A 41 6.81 -0.94 -3.47
N VAL A 42 7.86 -1.04 -4.29
CA VAL A 42 7.90 -0.38 -5.63
C VAL A 42 6.77 -0.86 -6.52
N GLN A 43 6.44 -2.16 -6.51
CA GLN A 43 5.31 -2.68 -7.29
C GLN A 43 3.96 -2.18 -6.78
N ILE A 44 3.78 -2.06 -5.46
CA ILE A 44 2.55 -1.51 -4.89
C ILE A 44 2.43 -0.04 -5.26
N ILE A 45 3.50 0.73 -5.08
CA ILE A 45 3.57 2.15 -5.44
C ILE A 45 3.18 2.34 -6.90
N ALA A 46 3.83 1.66 -7.84
CA ALA A 46 3.54 1.82 -9.27
C ALA A 46 2.07 1.54 -9.63
N VAL A 47 1.43 0.57 -8.97
CA VAL A 47 0.00 0.29 -9.18
C VAL A 47 -0.89 1.38 -8.61
N LEU A 48 -0.51 1.98 -7.47
CA LEU A 48 -1.26 3.08 -6.88
C LEU A 48 -1.11 4.38 -7.68
N GLU A 49 0.11 4.66 -8.17
CA GLU A 49 0.38 5.81 -9.02
C GLU A 49 -0.46 5.74 -10.31
N ASP A 50 -0.50 4.58 -10.96
CA ASP A 50 -1.31 4.35 -12.17
C ASP A 50 -2.82 4.37 -11.87
N ALA A 51 -3.25 3.79 -10.74
CA ALA A 51 -4.68 3.71 -10.40
C ALA A 51 -5.29 5.03 -9.94
N PHE A 52 -4.51 5.89 -9.30
CA PHE A 52 -4.98 7.14 -8.69
C PHE A 52 -4.38 8.39 -9.35
N ASP A 53 -3.58 8.25 -10.39
CA ASP A 53 -2.87 9.32 -11.12
C ASP A 53 -2.10 10.26 -10.18
N VAL A 54 -1.29 9.66 -9.30
CA VAL A 54 -0.48 10.37 -8.29
C VAL A 54 0.98 9.98 -8.35
N GLU A 55 1.84 10.81 -7.78
CA GLU A 55 3.27 10.52 -7.66
C GLU A 55 3.64 10.24 -6.20
N ILE A 56 4.14 9.03 -5.93
CA ILE A 56 4.36 8.50 -4.59
C ILE A 56 5.86 8.33 -4.36
N ASN A 57 6.42 9.15 -3.47
CA ASN A 57 7.82 9.02 -3.12
C ASN A 57 8.09 7.74 -2.30
N PHE A 58 8.93 6.84 -2.83
CA PHE A 58 9.31 5.59 -2.16
C PHE A 58 9.81 5.78 -0.72
N MET A 59 10.62 6.81 -0.45
CA MET A 59 11.17 7.04 0.88
C MET A 59 10.09 7.45 1.89
N GLN A 60 9.07 8.18 1.44
CA GLN A 60 7.90 8.52 2.26
C GLN A 60 7.01 7.29 2.44
N PHE A 61 6.70 6.57 1.36
CA PHE A 61 5.88 5.36 1.42
C PHE A 61 6.48 4.30 2.35
N ARG A 62 7.80 4.09 2.29
CA ARG A 62 8.52 3.14 3.17
C ARG A 62 8.48 3.52 4.66
N ARG A 63 8.24 4.79 5.00
CA ARG A 63 8.08 5.21 6.40
C ARG A 63 6.76 4.74 6.99
N ASN A 64 5.75 4.50 6.15
CA ASN A 64 4.49 3.91 6.54
C ASN A 64 4.70 2.43 6.86
N LYS A 65 4.45 2.04 8.10
CA LYS A 65 4.69 0.67 8.57
C LYS A 65 3.52 -0.24 8.20
N THR A 66 2.31 0.30 8.27
CA THR A 66 1.06 -0.43 8.08
C THR A 66 0.39 -0.09 6.73
N LEU A 67 -0.46 -1.00 6.24
CA LEU A 67 -1.25 -0.76 5.03
C LEU A 67 -2.15 0.47 5.18
N GLY A 68 -2.71 0.67 6.38
CA GLY A 68 -3.60 1.79 6.69
C GLY A 68 -2.90 3.14 6.71
N GLU A 69 -1.64 3.20 7.17
CA GLU A 69 -0.81 4.41 7.08
C GLU A 69 -0.46 4.74 5.63
N ALA A 70 -0.06 3.72 4.85
CA ALA A 70 0.23 3.91 3.43
C ALA A 70 -1.00 4.37 2.64
N ALA A 71 -2.17 3.80 2.93
CA ALA A 71 -3.42 4.22 2.32
C ALA A 71 -3.78 5.66 2.68
N GLY A 72 -3.56 6.06 3.93
CA GLY A 72 -3.78 7.44 4.37
C GLY A 72 -2.85 8.43 3.66
N PHE A 73 -1.56 8.06 3.55
CA PHE A 73 -0.57 8.87 2.84
C PHE A 73 -0.95 9.10 1.38
N VAL A 74 -1.32 8.04 0.65
CA VAL A 74 -1.70 8.15 -0.76
C VAL A 74 -3.02 8.89 -0.94
N ALA A 75 -4.02 8.63 -0.08
CA ALA A 75 -5.27 9.40 -0.12
C ALA A 75 -5.07 10.90 0.10
N GLN A 76 -4.08 11.29 0.92
CA GLN A 76 -3.71 12.69 1.10
C GLN A 76 -3.08 13.30 -0.15
N LEU A 77 -2.34 12.53 -0.95
CA LEU A 77 -1.79 12.98 -2.23
C LEU A 77 -2.87 13.20 -3.28
N CYS A 78 -3.90 12.34 -3.31
CA CYS A 78 -4.98 12.45 -4.30
C CYS A 78 -6.04 13.54 -3.96
N GLY A 79 -6.19 13.89 -2.69
CA GLY A 79 -7.20 14.84 -2.20
C GLY A 79 -6.62 16.18 -1.72
N GLY A 80 -5.35 16.46 -2.03
CA GLY A 80 -4.66 17.72 -1.75
C GLY A 80 -4.80 18.75 -2.86
#